data_AF-J9YKP8-F1
#
_entry.id   AF-J9YKP8-F1
#
_cell.length_a   1.000
_cell.length_b   1.000
_cell.length_c   1.000
_cell.angle_alpha   90.00
_cell.angle_beta   90.00
_cell.angle_gamma   90.00
#
_symmetry.space_group_name_H-M   'P 1'
#
loop_
_entity.id
_entity.type
_entity.pdbx_description
1 polymer ?
#
loop_
_entity_poly.entity_id
_entity_poly.type
_entity_poly.pdbx_seq_one_letter_code
_entity_poly.pdbx_strand_id
1 'polypeptide(L)'
;MNIAVSPTAEGASARAQVQWRLRWESELGLTEHAELAEFFRKSYGPTGAFNAQPFQGNRSWAGARPELRVIGYDAGGVAAHLGLLRRFIKVGGADL
;
A
#
# COMPACT_ATOMS: atom_id res chain seq x y z
N MET A 1 2.17 -47.36 -19.35
CA MET A 1 1.47 -47.15 -18.07
C MET A 1 2.35 -46.33 -17.17
N ASN A 2 1.72 -45.50 -16.33
CA ASN A 2 2.26 -44.70 -15.21
C ASN A 2 2.56 -43.23 -15.53
N ILE A 3 2.21 -42.25 -14.70
CA ILE A 3 1.20 -42.09 -13.63
C ILE A 3 0.86 -40.60 -13.77
N ALA A 4 -0.42 -40.25 -13.95
CA ALA A 4 -0.84 -38.86 -13.85
C ALA A 4 -0.74 -38.46 -12.38
N VAL A 5 0.23 -37.59 -12.07
CA VAL A 5 0.30 -36.96 -10.76
C VAL A 5 -0.77 -35.87 -10.75
N SER A 6 -1.90 -36.17 -10.11
CA SER A 6 -2.88 -35.15 -9.74
C SER A 6 -2.18 -34.13 -8.84
N PRO A 7 -2.37 -32.82 -9.05
CA PRO A 7 -1.84 -31.83 -8.13
C PRO A 7 -2.55 -32.04 -6.79
N THR A 8 -1.78 -32.51 -5.81
CA THR A 8 -2.15 -32.44 -4.40
C THR A 8 -2.52 -31.00 -4.13
N ALA A 9 -3.70 -30.77 -3.55
CA ALA A 9 -4.10 -29.46 -3.07
C ALA A 9 -3.03 -28.96 -2.09
N GLU A 10 -2.10 -28.16 -2.60
CA GLU A 10 -1.27 -27.27 -1.81
C GLU A 10 -2.26 -26.53 -0.92
N GLY A 11 -2.24 -26.82 0.38
CA GLY A 11 -3.16 -26.23 1.34
C GLY A 11 -3.20 -24.74 1.07
N ALA A 12 -4.39 -24.24 0.73
CA ALA A 12 -4.58 -22.85 0.33
C ALA A 12 -3.76 -21.97 1.28
N SER A 13 -2.76 -21.29 0.73
CA SER A 13 -1.87 -20.47 1.54
C SER A 13 -2.74 -19.61 2.44
N ALA A 14 -2.53 -19.64 3.76
CA ALA A 14 -3.27 -18.80 4.70
C ALA A 14 -3.07 -17.29 4.44
N ARG A 15 -2.25 -16.93 3.45
CA ARG A 15 -2.15 -15.57 2.91
C ARG A 15 -3.44 -15.18 2.23
N ALA A 16 -3.95 -14.01 2.62
CA ALA A 16 -4.99 -13.33 1.90
C ALA A 16 -4.63 -13.25 0.40
N GLN A 17 -5.62 -13.50 -0.47
CA GLN A 17 -5.46 -13.33 -1.91
C GLN A 17 -5.43 -11.85 -2.23
N VAL A 18 -4.23 -11.28 -2.30
CA VAL A 18 -4.03 -9.85 -2.58
C VAL A 18 -3.96 -9.60 -4.08
N GLN A 19 -4.81 -8.70 -4.57
CA GLN A 19 -4.80 -8.16 -5.93
C GLN A 19 -4.06 -6.82 -5.94
N TRP A 20 -3.04 -6.71 -6.79
CA TRP A 20 -2.18 -5.52 -6.84
C TRP A 20 -2.58 -4.57 -7.95
N ARG A 21 -2.55 -3.26 -7.64
CA ARG A 21 -2.74 -2.18 -8.62
C ARG A 21 -1.60 -1.19 -8.54
N LEU A 22 -1.08 -0.81 -9.70
CA LEU A 22 -0.14 0.28 -9.87
C LEU A 22 -0.90 1.53 -10.30
N ARG A 23 -0.70 2.67 -9.64
CA ARG A 23 -1.41 3.92 -9.94
C ARG A 23 -0.51 5.14 -9.81
N TRP A 24 -0.60 6.06 -10.77
CA TRP A 24 -0.01 7.39 -10.59
C TRP A 24 -0.84 8.17 -9.59
N GLU A 25 -0.21 9.02 -8.77
CA GLU A 25 -0.91 9.85 -7.79
C GLU A 25 -1.99 10.72 -8.44
N SER A 26 -1.73 11.22 -9.65
CA SER A 26 -2.68 12.04 -10.43
C SER A 26 -3.93 11.29 -10.89
N GLU A 27 -3.91 9.95 -10.85
CA GLU A 27 -5.03 9.11 -11.27
C GLU A 27 -5.92 8.73 -10.10
N LEU A 28 -5.52 8.97 -8.84
CA LEU A 28 -6.32 8.60 -7.68
C LEU A 28 -7.50 9.55 -7.52
N GLY A 29 -8.69 8.97 -7.42
CA GLY A 29 -9.90 9.71 -7.07
C GLY A 29 -10.02 9.97 -5.57
N LEU A 30 -10.99 10.80 -5.20
CA LEU A 30 -11.29 11.14 -3.81
C LEU A 30 -11.60 9.90 -2.95
N THR A 31 -12.35 8.94 -3.48
CA THR A 31 -12.70 7.71 -2.76
C THR A 31 -11.47 6.85 -2.47
N GLU A 32 -10.53 6.78 -3.40
CA GLU A 32 -9.28 6.01 -3.22
C GLU A 32 -8.38 6.67 -2.18
N HIS A 33 -8.32 8.01 -2.17
CA HIS A 33 -7.64 8.74 -1.11
C HIS A 33 -8.30 8.54 0.27
N ALA A 34 -9.63 8.50 0.34
CA ALA A 34 -10.35 8.24 1.58
C ALA A 34 -10.08 6.83 2.13
N GLU A 35 -10.09 5.81 1.25
CA GLU A 35 -9.80 4.43 1.62
C GLU A 35 -8.35 4.27 2.12
N LEU A 36 -7.38 4.87 1.42
CA LEU A 36 -5.98 4.89 1.85
C LEU A 36 -5.79 5.62 3.19
N ALA A 37 -6.46 6.76 3.37
CA ALA A 37 -6.39 7.53 4.62
C ALA A 37 -6.89 6.71 5.81
N GLU A 38 -8.00 5.99 5.64
CA GLU A 38 -8.54 5.10 6.68
C GLU A 38 -7.62 3.90 6.93
N PHE A 39 -7.07 3.29 5.88
CA PHE A 39 -6.06 2.23 6.00
C PHE A 39 -4.84 2.71 6.81
N PHE A 40 -4.29 3.90 6.53
CA PHE A 40 -3.16 4.45 7.28
C PHE A 40 -3.53 4.78 8.72
N ARG A 41 -4.72 5.34 8.97
CA ARG A 41 -5.21 5.59 10.34
C ARG A 41 -5.26 4.30 11.16
N LYS A 42 -5.79 3.22 10.59
CA LYS A 42 -5.85 1.89 11.23
C LYS A 42 -4.48 1.27 11.43
N SER A 43 -3.56 1.48 10.48
CA SER A 43 -2.20 0.93 10.53
C SER A 43 -1.30 1.66 11.54
N TYR A 44 -1.33 2.99 11.55
CA TYR A 44 -0.46 3.82 12.39
C TYR A 44 -1.07 4.18 13.74
N GLY A 45 -2.39 4.24 13.86
CA GLY A 45 -3.09 4.58 15.11
C GLY A 45 -2.67 3.75 16.33
N PRO A 46 -2.49 2.42 16.22
CA PRO A 46 -2.00 1.58 17.32
C PRO A 46 -0.61 1.96 17.85
N THR A 47 0.21 2.64 17.03
CA THR A 47 1.55 3.12 17.44
C THR A 47 1.50 4.50 18.11
N GLY A 48 0.32 5.12 18.18
CA GLY A 48 0.09 6.42 18.82
C GLY A 48 -0.93 7.25 18.06
N ALA A 49 -1.83 7.92 18.79
CA ALA A 49 -2.88 8.75 18.19
C ALA A 49 -2.32 9.85 17.28
N PHE A 50 -1.15 10.41 17.63
CA PHE A 50 -0.44 11.39 16.83
C PHE A 50 -0.07 10.86 15.43
N ASN A 51 0.32 9.58 15.31
CA ASN A 51 0.72 8.99 14.03
C ASN A 51 -0.46 8.79 13.06
N ALA A 52 -1.69 8.78 13.59
CA ALA A 52 -2.93 8.73 12.81
C ALA A 52 -3.46 10.12 12.41
N GLN A 53 -3.04 11.20 13.08
CA GLN A 53 -3.52 12.56 12.81
C GLN A 53 -3.29 13.05 11.36
N PRO A 54 -2.12 12.78 10.73
CA PRO A 54 -1.88 13.21 9.36
C PRO A 54 -2.93 12.72 8.37
N PHE A 55 -3.57 11.57 8.65
CA PHE A 55 -4.50 10.92 7.74
C PHE A 55 -5.98 11.26 7.99
N GLN A 56 -6.28 12.23 8.87
CA GLN A 56 -7.65 12.75 9.03
C GLN A 56 -8.10 13.55 7.80
N GLY A 57 -9.41 13.58 7.55
CA GLY A 57 -9.99 14.38 6.45
C GLY A 57 -9.60 13.87 5.05
N ASN A 58 -9.51 12.56 4.87
CA ASN A 58 -9.15 11.88 3.61
C ASN A 58 -7.74 12.22 3.09
N ARG A 59 -6.84 12.70 3.96
CA ARG A 59 -5.43 12.90 3.63
C ARG A 59 -4.74 11.54 3.57
N SER A 60 -4.23 11.15 2.41
CA SER A 60 -3.58 9.83 2.21
C SER A 60 -2.05 9.92 2.14
N TRP A 61 -1.47 10.98 2.71
CA TRP A 61 -0.02 11.19 2.82
C TRP A 61 0.31 12.06 4.03
N ALA A 62 1.50 11.85 4.60
CA ALA A 62 2.02 12.57 5.76
C ALA A 62 3.39 13.17 5.41
N GLY A 63 3.40 14.37 4.84
CA GLY A 63 4.64 15.10 4.47
C GLY A 63 5.27 14.72 3.14
N ALA A 64 5.17 13.46 2.71
CA ALA A 64 5.64 13.02 1.39
C ALA A 64 4.47 12.57 0.51
N ARG A 65 4.14 13.35 -0.54
CA ARG A 65 3.19 12.94 -1.58
C ARG A 65 3.91 12.01 -2.57
N PRO A 66 3.50 10.73 -2.70
CA PRO A 66 4.04 9.83 -3.70
C PRO A 66 3.77 10.33 -5.13
N GLU A 67 4.60 9.89 -6.07
CA GLU A 67 4.33 10.00 -7.51
C GLU A 67 3.58 8.78 -8.02
N LEU A 68 3.93 7.61 -7.50
CA LEU A 68 3.39 6.31 -7.88
C LEU A 68 3.03 5.53 -6.62
N ARG A 69 1.94 4.78 -6.67
CA ARG A 69 1.49 3.90 -5.60
C ARG A 69 1.31 2.48 -6.10
N VAL A 70 1.71 1.52 -5.27
CA VAL A 70 1.37 0.11 -5.41
C VAL A 70 0.41 -0.21 -4.28
N ILE A 71 -0.81 -0.60 -4.62
CA ILE A 71 -1.89 -0.83 -3.66
C ILE A 71 -2.33 -2.29 -3.78
N GLY A 72 -2.27 -3.01 -2.67
CA GLY A 72 -2.76 -4.39 -2.55
C GLY A 72 -4.15 -4.38 -1.94
N TYR A 73 -5.08 -5.06 -2.60
CA TYR A 73 -6.47 -5.22 -2.16
C TYR A 73 -6.78 -6.67 -1.83
N ASP A 74 -7.50 -6.91 -0.74
CA ASP A 74 -8.14 -8.19 -0.46
C ASP A 74 -9.65 -8.00 -0.21
N ALA A 75 -10.33 -9.02 0.32
CA ALA A 75 -11.76 -8.96 0.61
C ALA A 75 -12.15 -7.84 1.61
N GLY A 76 -11.21 -7.30 2.38
CA GLY A 76 -11.41 -6.22 3.35
C GLY A 76 -11.09 -4.81 2.83
N GLY A 77 -10.68 -4.67 1.56
CA GLY A 77 -10.25 -3.40 0.98
C GLY A 77 -8.73 -3.32 0.87
N VAL A 78 -8.13 -2.14 1.09
CA VAL A 78 -6.66 -1.99 1.09
C VAL A 78 -6.03 -2.84 2.19
N ALA A 79 -5.18 -3.78 1.78
CA ALA A 79 -4.41 -4.67 2.63
C ALA A 79 -2.92 -4.31 2.69
N ALA A 80 -2.41 -3.63 1.65
CA ALA A 80 -1.01 -3.21 1.56
C ALA A 80 -0.86 -1.93 0.72
N HIS A 81 0.17 -1.14 1.03
CA HIS A 81 0.49 0.08 0.29
C HIS A 81 1.99 0.33 0.24
N LEU A 82 2.50 0.69 -0.94
CA LEU A 82 3.81 1.27 -1.15
C LEU A 82 3.66 2.60 -1.90
N GLY A 83 4.34 3.65 -1.42
CA GLY A 83 4.42 4.94 -2.09
C GLY A 83 5.83 5.19 -2.58
N LEU A 84 5.99 5.51 -3.86
CA LEU A 84 7.27 5.83 -4.47
C LEU A 84 7.31 7.32 -4.81
N LEU A 85 8.42 7.98 -4.48
CA LEU A 85 8.69 9.37 -4.81
C LEU A 85 10.15 9.49 -5.25
N ARG A 86 10.42 10.31 -6.25
CA ARG A 86 11.80 10.64 -6.63
C ARG A 86 12.27 11.83 -5.80
N ARG A 87 13.51 11.73 -5.33
CA ARG A 87 14.20 12.78 -4.58
C ARG A 87 15.64 12.81 -5.06
N PHE A 88 16.12 14.00 -5.36
CA PHE A 88 17.53 14.27 -5.52
C PHE A 88 18.04 14.76 -4.17
N ILE A 89 19.05 14.09 -3.64
CA ILE A 89 19.58 14.39 -2.31
C ILE A 89 21.06 14.69 -2.42
N LYS A 90 21.53 15.65 -1.61
CA LYS A 90 22.97 15.88 -1.46
C LYS A 90 23.47 15.19 -0.21
N VAL A 91 24.50 14.37 -0.36
CA VAL A 91 25.19 13.74 0.78
C VAL A 91 26.66 14.15 0.72
N GLY A 92 27.14 14.88 1.74
CA GLY A 92 28.52 15.38 1.77
C GLY A 92 28.85 16.41 0.68
N GLY A 93 27.85 17.07 0.09
CA GLY A 93 28.03 18.04 -0.99
C GLY A 93 28.03 17.46 -2.40
N ALA A 94 28.02 16.13 -2.55
CA ALA A 94 27.79 15.46 -3.83
C ALA A 94 26.28 15.22 -4.04
N ASP A 95 25.81 15.49 -5.26
CA ASP A 95 24.47 15.10 -5.70
C ASP A 95 24.41 13.57 -5.89
N LEU A 96 23.32 12.95 -5.41
CA LEU A 96 22.98 11.52 -5.58
C LEU A 96 21.62 11.36 -6.25
#